data_AF-A0AAF0VGA4-F1
#
_entry.id   AF-A0AAF0VGA4-F1
#
_cell.length_a   1.000
_cell.length_b   1.000
_cell.length_c   1.000
_cell.angle_alpha   90.00
_cell.angle_beta   90.00
_cell.angle_gamma   90.00
#
_symmetry.space_group_name_H-M   'P 1'
#
loop_
_entity.id
_entity.type
_entity.pdbx_description
1 polymer ?
#
loop_
_entity_poly.entity_id
_entity_poly.type
_entity_poly.pdbx_seq_one_letter_code
_entity_poly.pdbx_strand_id
1 'polypeptide(L)'
;MACVDFVPVQRGPAGDIDRVGLIKRATPFPDQPLLWCHLGGRIRRSETVAEALARRASTLRRGQLDLPDNTYAPHALMEFFPDPRNGEFGVDPRKHAVSVCYAVSMAKWKSPLVAG
;
A
#
# COMPACT_ATOMS: atom_id res chain seq x y z
N MET A 1 -16.15 2.50 1.64
CA MET A 1 -15.32 3.72 1.43
C MET A 1 -14.27 3.44 0.36
N ALA A 2 -14.02 4.36 -0.57
CA ALA A 2 -12.99 4.17 -1.60
C ALA A 2 -11.58 4.43 -1.07
N CYS A 3 -10.67 3.51 -1.35
CA CYS A 3 -9.26 3.55 -0.97
C CYS A 3 -8.36 3.20 -2.16
N VAL A 4 -7.09 3.55 -2.01
CA VAL A 4 -6.02 3.01 -2.85
C VAL A 4 -4.94 2.44 -1.95
N ASP A 5 -4.45 1.27 -2.30
CA ASP A 5 -3.30 0.64 -1.66
C ASP A 5 -2.22 0.33 -2.68
N PHE A 6 -0.98 0.38 -2.24
CA PHE A 6 0.15 0.05 -3.08
C PHE A 6 1.31 -0.55 -2.27
N VAL A 7 2.09 -1.37 -2.96
CA VAL A 7 3.32 -1.96 -2.45
C VAL A 7 4.47 -1.56 -3.38
N PRO A 8 5.49 -0.84 -2.88
CA PRO A 8 6.73 -0.63 -3.60
C PRO A 8 7.40 -1.96 -3.88
N VAL A 9 7.76 -2.22 -5.12
CA VAL A 9 8.47 -3.44 -5.53
C VAL A 9 9.76 -3.08 -6.24
N GLN A 10 10.82 -3.85 -5.99
CA GLN A 10 12.00 -3.86 -6.83
C GLN A 10 12.09 -5.20 -7.52
N ARG A 11 12.27 -5.15 -8.83
CA ARG A 11 12.43 -6.34 -9.67
C ARG A 11 13.90 -6.62 -9.93
N GLY A 12 14.25 -7.90 -9.97
CA GLY A 12 15.56 -8.37 -10.36
C GLY A 12 15.77 -8.34 -11.88
N PRO A 13 16.97 -8.69 -12.37
CA PRO A 13 17.28 -8.72 -13.80
C PRO A 13 16.36 -9.62 -14.64
N ALA A 14 15.85 -10.70 -14.04
CA ALA A 14 14.92 -11.63 -14.69
C ALA A 14 13.46 -11.12 -14.70
N GLY A 15 13.15 -10.00 -14.04
CA GLY A 15 11.81 -9.43 -13.94
C GLY A 15 11.00 -9.88 -12.71
N ASP A 16 11.49 -10.88 -11.97
CA ASP A 16 10.89 -11.32 -10.70
C ASP A 16 10.96 -10.23 -9.62
N ILE A 17 10.03 -10.26 -8.65
CA ILE A 17 10.03 -9.33 -7.53
C ILE A 17 11.03 -9.82 -6.47
N ASP A 18 12.16 -9.12 -6.34
CA ASP A 18 13.20 -9.43 -5.36
C ASP A 18 12.92 -8.82 -3.99
N ARG A 19 12.25 -7.65 -3.95
CA ARG A 19 11.99 -6.92 -2.71
C ARG A 19 10.63 -6.24 -2.70
N VAL A 20 9.97 -6.26 -1.55
CA VAL A 20 8.68 -5.59 -1.29
C VAL A 20 8.82 -4.62 -0.13
N GLY A 21 8.47 -3.35 -0.36
CA GLY A 21 8.54 -2.29 0.63
C GLY A 21 7.29 -2.26 1.51
N LEU A 22 7.48 -2.27 2.82
CA LEU A 22 6.42 -2.12 3.82
C LEU A 22 6.75 -0.96 4.76
N ILE A 23 5.72 -0.41 5.40
CA ILE A 23 5.87 0.57 6.48
C ILE A 23 5.59 -0.09 7.82
N LYS A 24 6.34 0.29 8.86
CA LYS A 24 5.95 -0.01 10.23
C LYS A 24 4.99 1.05 10.72
N ARG A 25 3.82 0.65 11.21
CA ARG A 25 2.82 1.55 11.78
C ARG A 25 2.53 1.13 13.22
N ALA A 26 2.51 2.10 14.12
CA ALA A 26 1.99 1.87 15.45
C ALA A 26 0.50 1.52 15.39
N THR A 27 0.05 0.62 16.25
CA THR A 27 -1.37 0.30 16.37
C THR A 27 -1.90 0.71 17.74
N PRO A 28 -3.21 0.96 17.86
CA PRO A 28 -3.83 1.23 19.15
C PRO A 28 -4.04 -0.05 19.98
N PHE A 29 -3.68 -1.23 19.46
CA PHE A 29 -3.85 -2.52 20.14
C PHE A 29 -2.61 -2.82 21.01
N PRO A 30 -2.77 -2.98 22.34
CA PRO A 30 -1.64 -3.10 23.27
C PRO A 30 -0.74 -4.31 23.01
N ASP A 31 -1.32 -5.40 22.52
CA ASP A 31 -0.67 -6.66 22.18
C ASP A 31 0.12 -6.61 20.88
N GLN A 32 -0.19 -5.66 19.99
CA GLN A 32 0.43 -5.53 18.67
C GLN A 32 0.86 -4.07 18.44
N PRO A 33 1.82 -3.56 19.22
CA PRO A 33 2.13 -2.13 19.23
C PRO A 33 2.66 -1.63 17.87
N LEU A 34 3.22 -2.51 17.04
CA LEU A 34 3.76 -2.21 15.72
C LEU A 34 3.40 -3.31 14.73
N LEU A 35 2.84 -2.92 13.57
CA LEU A 35 2.57 -3.82 12.46
C LEU A 35 3.27 -3.36 11.19
N TRP A 36 3.67 -4.33 10.37
CA TRP A 36 4.06 -4.08 8.99
C TRP A 36 2.80 -3.95 8.14
N CYS A 37 2.73 -2.91 7.31
CA CYS A 37 1.58 -2.63 6.47
C CYS A 37 2.04 -2.25 5.05
N HIS A 38 1.19 -2.55 4.07
CA HIS A 38 1.23 -1.89 2.77
C HIS A 38 0.91 -0.39 2.94
N LEU A 39 1.20 0.38 1.90
CA LEU A 39 0.91 1.81 1.89
C LEU A 39 -0.45 2.07 1.28
N GLY A 40 -1.11 3.15 1.70
CA GLY A 40 -2.35 3.55 1.08
C GLY A 40 -3.29 4.34 1.97
N GLY A 41 -4.57 4.24 1.62
CA GLY A 41 -5.70 4.77 2.35
C GLY A 41 -6.72 5.49 1.48
N ARG A 42 -7.61 6.24 2.13
CA ARG A 42 -8.75 6.91 1.51
C ARG A 42 -8.37 7.77 0.29
N ILE A 43 -9.13 7.59 -0.78
CA ILE A 43 -9.30 8.51 -1.90
C ILE A 43 -10.31 9.58 -1.45
N ARG A 44 -9.91 10.85 -1.51
CA ARG A 44 -10.71 11.99 -1.07
C ARG A 44 -11.83 12.27 -2.06
N ARG A 45 -12.82 13.06 -1.63
CA ARG A 45 -13.87 13.55 -2.53
C ARG A 45 -13.21 14.44 -3.59
N SER A 46 -13.61 14.28 -4.85
CA SER A 46 -13.06 15.01 -6.00
C SER A 46 -11.56 14.77 -6.23
N GLU A 47 -11.04 13.64 -5.75
CA GLU A 47 -9.67 13.19 -6.02
C GLU A 47 -9.73 11.95 -6.91
N THR A 48 -8.92 11.93 -7.97
CA THR A 48 -8.70 10.76 -8.81
C THR A 48 -7.85 9.71 -8.10
N VAL A 49 -7.86 8.47 -8.60
CA VAL A 49 -6.98 7.41 -8.08
C VAL A 49 -5.50 7.79 -8.21
N ALA A 50 -5.10 8.39 -9.34
CA ALA A 50 -3.74 8.84 -9.59
C ALA A 50 -3.29 9.92 -8.59
N GLU A 51 -4.13 10.92 -8.33
CA GLU A 51 -3.84 11.96 -7.34
C GLU A 51 -3.73 11.38 -5.92
N ALA A 52 -4.62 10.44 -5.57
CA ALA A 52 -4.56 9.74 -4.30
C ALA A 52 -3.25 8.94 -4.15
N LEU A 53 -2.84 8.17 -5.17
CA LEU A 53 -1.56 7.47 -5.20
C LEU A 53 -0.39 8.42 -5.00
N ALA A 54 -0.32 9.49 -5.78
CA ALA A 54 0.76 10.48 -5.71
C ALA A 54 0.84 11.13 -4.32
N ARG A 55 -0.30 11.51 -3.76
CA ARG A 55 -0.37 12.08 -2.41
C ARG A 55 0.05 11.09 -1.32
N ARG A 56 -0.28 9.80 -1.46
CA ARG A 56 0.13 8.77 -0.50
C ARG A 56 1.61 8.45 -0.65
N ALA A 57 2.09 8.32 -1.88
CA ALA A 57 3.49 8.11 -2.21
C ALA A 57 4.38 9.25 -1.67
N SER A 58 3.93 10.51 -1.75
CA SER A 58 4.71 11.65 -1.24
C SER A 58 4.91 11.67 0.28
N THR A 59 4.14 10.87 1.04
CA THR A 59 4.38 10.68 2.48
C THR A 59 5.63 9.83 2.76
N LEU A 60 6.09 9.07 1.77
CA LEU A 60 7.36 8.37 1.85
C LEU A 60 8.50 9.37 1.71
N ARG A 61 9.33 9.46 2.76
CA ARG A 61 10.56 10.26 2.74
C ARG A 61 11.74 9.53 2.08
N ARG A 62 11.52 8.32 1.54
CA ARG A 62 12.57 7.43 1.05
C ARG A 62 12.17 6.81 -0.29
N GLY A 63 13.04 6.99 -1.29
CA GLY A 63 12.87 6.41 -2.62
C GLY A 63 12.04 7.29 -3.54
N GLN A 64 12.11 6.96 -4.83
CA GLN A 64 11.24 7.50 -5.87
C GLN A 64 10.42 6.32 -6.40
N LEU A 65 9.10 6.48 -6.34
CA LEU A 65 8.15 5.51 -6.87
C LEU A 65 7.78 5.90 -8.29
N ASP A 66 7.76 4.91 -9.16
CA ASP A 66 7.29 5.02 -10.52
C ASP A 66 5.80 4.65 -10.54
N LEU A 67 4.95 5.69 -10.45
CA LEU A 67 3.51 5.51 -10.32
C LEU A 67 2.90 5.07 -11.66
N PRO A 68 1.86 4.22 -11.65
CA PRO A 68 1.25 3.73 -12.88
C PRO A 68 0.58 4.86 -13.67
N ASP A 69 0.89 4.95 -14.97
CA ASP A 69 0.24 5.89 -15.90
C ASP A 69 -1.24 5.58 -16.10
N ASN A 70 -1.61 4.29 -16.11
CA ASN A 70 -2.98 3.84 -16.21
C ASN A 70 -3.47 3.29 -14.86
N THR A 71 -4.34 4.05 -14.20
CA THR A 71 -4.94 3.64 -12.91
C THR A 71 -6.23 2.82 -13.07
N TYR A 72 -6.76 2.65 -14.28
CA TYR A 72 -8.00 1.89 -14.52
C TYR A 72 -7.79 0.37 -14.57
N ALA A 73 -6.54 -0.10 -14.54
CA ALA A 73 -6.18 -1.52 -14.51
C ALA A 73 -5.40 -1.84 -13.21
N PRO A 74 -6.07 -1.90 -12.04
CA PRO A 74 -5.41 -2.29 -10.81
C PRO A 74 -4.97 -3.76 -10.86
N HIS A 75 -3.94 -4.11 -10.08
CA HIS A 75 -3.50 -5.50 -9.96
C HIS A 75 -4.53 -6.35 -9.19
N ALA A 76 -5.23 -5.73 -8.25
CA ALA A 76 -6.30 -6.37 -7.49
C ALA A 76 -7.31 -5.34 -6.99
N LEU A 77 -8.50 -5.83 -6.68
CA LEU A 77 -9.47 -5.14 -5.84
C LEU A 77 -9.48 -5.85 -4.49
N MET A 78 -9.39 -5.09 -3.41
CA MET A 78 -9.42 -5.63 -2.05
C MET A 78 -10.59 -5.04 -1.27
N GLU A 79 -11.41 -5.88 -0.69
CA GLU A 79 -12.51 -5.48 0.19
C GLU A 79 -12.12 -5.71 1.66
N PHE A 80 -12.31 -4.68 2.47
CA PHE A 80 -12.05 -4.69 3.91
C PHE A 80 -13.36 -4.48 4.65
N PHE A 81 -13.82 -5.49 5.36
CA PHE A 81 -15.07 -5.43 6.14
C PHE A 81 -14.81 -5.06 7.61
N PRO A 82 -15.79 -4.45 8.31
CA PRO A 82 -15.68 -4.23 9.76
C PRO A 82 -15.54 -5.54 10.55
N ASP A 83 -16.26 -6.57 10.12
CA ASP A 83 -16.28 -7.89 10.73
C ASP A 83 -15.61 -8.91 9.81
N PRO A 84 -14.93 -9.93 10.37
CA PRO A 84 -14.38 -11.03 9.58
C PRO A 84 -15.45 -11.74 8.73
N ARG A 85 -15.10 -12.11 7.49
CA ARG A 85 -15.96 -12.87 6.57
C ARG A 85 -15.19 -14.01 5.96
N ASN A 86 -15.90 -15.06 5.54
CA ASN A 86 -15.31 -16.18 4.82
C ASN A 86 -14.85 -15.73 3.43
N GLY A 87 -13.62 -16.09 3.04
CA GLY A 87 -13.01 -15.72 1.77
C GLY A 87 -11.76 -14.86 1.94
N GLU A 88 -11.21 -14.40 0.82
CA GLU A 88 -10.01 -13.55 0.79
C GLU A 88 -10.38 -12.07 1.02
N PHE A 89 -10.93 -11.78 2.20
CA PHE A 89 -11.33 -10.44 2.60
C PHE A 89 -10.45 -9.90 3.72
N GLY A 90 -10.20 -8.60 3.68
CA GLY A 90 -9.48 -7.89 4.72
C GLY A 90 -10.43 -7.48 5.85
N VAL A 91 -9.85 -7.14 6.99
CA VAL A 91 -10.61 -6.61 8.13
C VAL A 91 -10.11 -5.21 8.46
N ASP A 92 -11.02 -4.24 8.47
CA ASP A 92 -10.79 -2.91 9.04
C ASP A 92 -11.95 -2.60 10.00
N PRO A 93 -11.76 -2.79 11.33
CA PRO A 93 -12.84 -2.69 12.31
C PRO A 93 -13.46 -1.29 12.39
N ARG A 94 -12.86 -0.30 11.74
CA ARG A 94 -13.33 1.08 11.73
C ARG A 94 -14.38 1.33 10.65
N LYS A 95 -14.41 0.54 9.56
CA LYS A 95 -15.23 0.82 8.36
C LYS A 95 -15.18 -0.30 7.31
N HIS A 96 -16.21 -0.35 6.45
CA HIS A 96 -16.11 -1.04 5.17
C HIS A 96 -15.34 -0.21 4.14
N ALA A 97 -14.30 -0.77 3.52
CA ALA A 97 -13.53 -0.14 2.45
C ALA A 97 -13.34 -1.06 1.24
N VAL A 98 -13.30 -0.45 0.05
CA VAL A 98 -12.93 -1.11 -1.21
C VAL A 98 -11.69 -0.39 -1.73
N SER A 99 -10.64 -1.13 -2.02
CA SER A 99 -9.35 -0.60 -2.40
C SER A 99 -8.93 -1.10 -3.78
N VAL A 100 -8.47 -0.18 -4.61
CA VAL A 100 -7.72 -0.51 -5.83
C VAL A 100 -6.25 -0.68 -5.46
N CYS A 101 -5.65 -1.80 -5.84
CA CYS A 101 -4.33 -2.20 -5.37
C CYS A 101 -3.29 -2.22 -6.50
N TYR A 102 -2.10 -1.66 -6.23
CA TYR A 102 -1.02 -1.60 -7.22
C TYR A 102 0.31 -2.11 -6.66
N ALA A 103 1.02 -2.93 -7.44
CA ALA A 103 2.46 -3.09 -7.29
C ALA A 103 3.15 -1.94 -8.05
N VAL A 104 3.96 -1.14 -7.35
CA VAL A 104 4.54 0.10 -7.86
C VAL A 104 6.06 -0.03 -7.89
N SER A 105 6.68 0.17 -9.05
CA SER A 105 8.12 0.01 -9.18
C SER A 105 8.88 1.06 -8.37
N MET A 106 9.97 0.64 -7.72
CA MET A 106 10.87 1.52 -6.99
C MET A 106 12.30 1.38 -7.52
N ALA A 107 12.75 2.40 -8.25
CA ALA A 107 14.03 2.37 -8.96
C ALA A 107 15.25 2.36 -8.03
N LYS A 108 15.15 3.01 -6.86
CA LYS A 108 16.24 3.07 -5.87
C LYS A 108 15.71 2.85 -4.46
N TRP A 109 16.08 1.72 -3.90
CA TRP A 109 15.92 1.47 -2.47
C TRP A 109 17.04 2.19 -1.72
N LYS A 110 16.68 3.03 -0.75
CA LYS A 110 17.63 3.35 0.32
C LYS A 110 17.64 2.13 1.23
N SER A 111 18.77 1.43 1.29
CA SER A 111 18.95 0.25 2.15
C SER A 111 18.36 0.51 3.54
N PRO A 112 17.77 -0.52 4.20
CA PRO A 112 17.51 -0.39 5.61
C PRO A 112 18.81 0.03 6.28
N LEU A 113 18.73 0.93 7.26
CA LEU A 113 19.80 1.03 8.24
C LEU A 113 19.95 -0.39 8.76
N VAL A 114 21.07 -1.03 8.45
CA VAL A 114 21.46 -2.26 9.12
C VAL A 114 21.47 -1.87 10.58
N ALA A 115 20.53 -2.40 11.36
CA ALA A 115 20.61 -2.27 12.80
C ALA A 115 21.89 -3.01 13.18
N GLY A 116 22.94 -2.24 13.46
CA GLY A 116 24.08 -2.73 14.23
C GLY A 116 23.65 -3.04 15.66
#